data_AF-A0A011MJH8-F1
#
_entry.id   AF-A0A011MJH8-F1
#
_cell.length_a   1.000
_cell.length_b   1.000
_cell.length_c   1.000
_cell.angle_alpha   90.00
_cell.angle_beta   90.00
_cell.angle_gamma   90.00
#
_symmetry.space_group_name_H-M   'P 1'
#
loop_
_entity.id
_entity.type
_entity.pdbx_description
1 polymer ?
#
loop_
_entity_poly.entity_id
_entity_poly.type
_entity_poly.pdbx_seq_one_letter_code
_entity_poly.pdbx_strand_id
1 'polypeptide(L)' 'MMKNIIVFLKVMFLSLLGSCLMYFFFFIRGKVKLDFQEFYLFILEFTPMLLFVIFLSMGYKNFTKSDNK' A
#
# COMPACT_ATOMS: atom_id res chain seq x y z
N MET A 1 18.04 10.45 8.94
CA MET A 1 16.65 10.80 9.31
C MET A 1 15.81 11.23 8.09
N MET A 2 16.22 12.26 7.33
CA MET A 2 15.52 12.69 6.09
C MET A 2 15.30 11.57 5.07
N LYS A 3 16.29 10.68 4.86
CA LYS A 3 16.17 9.54 3.94
C LYS A 3 15.04 8.57 4.33
N ASN A 4 14.80 8.36 5.62
CA ASN A 4 13.74 7.46 6.10
C ASN A 4 12.35 8.08 5.91
N ILE A 5 12.24 9.40 6.11
CA ILE A 5 11.00 10.15 5.87
C ILE A 5 10.62 10.10 4.39
N ILE A 6 11.59 10.27 3.47
CA ILE A 6 11.37 10.18 2.03
C ILE A 6 10.93 8.76 1.63
N VAL A 7 11.55 7.73 2.20
CA VAL A 7 11.17 6.34 1.95
C VAL A 7 9.75 6.07 2.46
N PHE A 8 9.41 6.54 3.66
CA PHE A 8 8.06 6.43 4.22
C PHE A 8 7.01 7.10 3.33
N LEU A 9 7.28 8.34 2.88
CA LEU A 9 6.40 9.05 1.96
C LEU A 9 6.20 8.30 0.64
N LYS A 10 7.27 7.73 0.08
CA LYS A 10 7.17 6.90 -1.14
C LYS A 10 6.30 5.66 -0.93
N VAL A 11 6.45 4.98 0.20
CA VAL A 11 5.68 3.78 0.55
C VAL A 11 4.20 4.13 0.77
N MET A 12 3.91 5.26 1.41
CA MET A 12 2.54 5.77 1.59
C MET A 12 1.88 6.12 0.25
N PHE A 13 2.60 6.82 -0.63
CA PHE A 13 2.09 7.19 -1.95
C PHE A 13 1.85 5.96 -2.84
N LEU A 14 2.76 4.98 -2.83
CA LEU A 14 2.56 3.72 -3.55
C LEU A 14 1.34 2.94 -3.04
N SER A 15 1.12 2.93 -1.73
CA SER A 15 -0.01 2.22 -1.12
C SER A 15 -1.35 2.86 -1.51
N LEU A 16 -1.44 4.19 -1.49
CA LEU A 16 -2.61 4.93 -1.96
C LEU A 16 -2.89 4.66 -3.44
N LEU A 17 -1.87 4.74 -4.30
CA LEU A 17 -1.99 4.41 -5.72
C LEU A 17 -2.45 2.97 -5.95
N GLY A 18 -1.88 2.02 -5.21
CA GLY A 18 -2.25 0.60 -5.26
C GLY A 18 -3.72 0.38 -4.89
N SER A 19 -4.19 0.99 -3.79
CA SER A 19 -5.60 0.96 -3.38
C SER A 19 -6.52 1.54 -4.47
N CYS A 20 -6.18 2.70 -5.04
CA CYS A 20 -6.97 3.30 -6.11
C CYS A 20 -7.07 2.40 -7.35
N LEU A 21 -5.96 1.80 -7.80
CA LEU A 21 -5.94 0.88 -8.93
C LEU A 21 -6.77 -0.37 -8.65
N MET A 22 -6.64 -0.94 -7.44
CA MET A 22 -7.37 -2.13 -7.05
C MET A 22 -8.87 -1.88 -6.99
N TYR A 23 -9.30 -0.73 -6.46
CA TYR A 23 -10.68 -0.28 -6.50
C TYR A 23 -11.20 -0.17 -7.94
N PHE A 24 -10.42 0.45 -8.84
CA PHE A 24 -10.76 0.57 -10.26
C PHE A 24 -10.91 -0.81 -10.94
N PHE A 25 -10.03 -1.77 -10.63
CA PHE A 25 -10.14 -3.13 -11.14
C PHE A 25 -11.40 -3.85 -10.65
N PHE A 26 -11.76 -3.68 -9.37
CA PHE A 26 -12.99 -4.27 -8.84
C PHE A 26 -14.23 -3.61 -9.41
N PHE A 27 -14.18 -2.30 -9.66
CA PHE A 27 -15.23 -1.57 -10.35
C PHE A 27 -15.44 -2.08 -11.77
N ILE A 28 -14.38 -2.23 -12.58
CA ILE A 28 -14.47 -2.80 -13.94
C ILE A 28 -15.06 -4.22 -13.92
N ARG A 29 -14.72 -5.02 -12.90
CA ARG A 29 -15.29 -6.37 -12.72
C ARG A 29 -16.74 -6.38 -12.21
N GLY A 30 -17.34 -5.21 -11.95
CA GLY A 30 -18.70 -5.09 -11.43
C GLY A 30 -18.86 -5.57 -9.98
N LYS A 31 -17.78 -5.69 -9.21
CA LYS A 31 -17.83 -6.16 -7.81
C LYS A 31 -18.18 -5.06 -6.81
N VAL A 32 -17.96 -3.80 -7.17
CA VAL A 32 -18.16 -2.62 -6.30
C VAL A 32 -18.94 -1.58 -7.08
N LYS A 33 -19.81 -0.84 -6.40
CA LYS A 33 -20.53 0.28 -7.03
C LYS A 33 -19.66 1.53 -6.95
N LEU A 34 -19.88 2.46 -7.88
CA LEU A 34 -19.13 3.72 -7.94
C LEU A 34 -19.68 4.72 -6.90
N ASP A 35 -19.65 4.35 -5.62
CA ASP A 35 -20.14 5.15 -4.51
C ASP A 35 -18.98 5.77 -3.72
N PHE A 36 -19.09 7.06 -3.39
CA PHE A 36 -18.00 7.80 -2.72
C PHE A 36 -17.70 7.23 -1.32
N GLN A 37 -18.72 6.70 -0.64
CA GLN A 37 -18.58 6.07 0.67
C GLN A 37 -17.87 4.72 0.59
N GLU A 38 -18.19 3.87 -0.41
CA GLU A 38 -17.51 2.59 -0.63
C GLU A 38 -16.03 2.81 -1.01
N PHE A 39 -15.74 3.82 -1.83
CA PHE A 39 -14.38 4.21 -2.17
C PHE A 39 -13.58 4.62 -0.91
N TYR A 40 -14.16 5.47 -0.06
CA TYR A 40 -13.49 5.90 1.16
C TYR A 40 -13.21 4.73 2.10
N LEU A 41 -14.21 3.86 2.31
CA LEU A 41 -14.05 2.65 3.15
C LEU A 41 -12.95 1.73 2.59
N PHE A 42 -12.95 1.52 1.27
CA PHE A 42 -11.95 0.70 0.59
C PHE A 42 -10.54 1.27 0.78
N ILE A 43 -10.33 2.57 0.58
CA ILE A 43 -9.04 3.23 0.79
C ILE A 43 -8.59 3.07 2.25
N LEU A 44 -9.51 3.23 3.20
CA LEU A 44 -9.23 3.20 4.62
C LEU A 44 -8.89 1.79 5.12
N GLU A 45 -9.43 0.75 4.51
CA GLU A 45 -9.11 -0.65 4.82
C GLU A 45 -7.86 -1.16 4.07
N PHE A 46 -7.74 -0.91 2.77
CA PHE A 46 -6.66 -1.47 1.94
C PHE A 46 -5.32 -0.75 2.10
N THR A 47 -5.33 0.57 2.28
CA THR A 47 -4.07 1.36 2.35
C THR A 47 -3.21 0.99 3.56
N PRO A 48 -3.76 0.83 4.78
CA PRO A 48 -2.98 0.37 5.93
C PRO A 48 -2.42 -1.04 5.75
N MET A 49 -3.21 -1.94 5.13
CA MET A 49 -2.77 -3.31 4.85
C MET A 49 -1.59 -3.32 3.85
N LEU A 50 -1.67 -2.53 2.78
CA LEU A 50 -0.58 -2.37 1.82
C LEU A 50 0.66 -1.75 2.45
N LEU A 51 0.49 -0.71 3.29
CA LEU A 51 1.57 -0.11 4.07
C LEU A 51 2.27 -1.16 4.94
N PHE A 52 1.51 -1.99 5.64
CA PHE A 52 2.05 -3.05 6.51
C PHE A 52 2.82 -4.11 5.70
N VAL A 53 2.28 -4.57 4.57
CA VAL A 53 2.95 -5.55 3.69
C VAL A 53 4.25 -4.97 3.12
N ILE A 54 4.23 -3.72 2.66
CA ILE A 54 5.45 -3.07 2.13
C ILE A 54 6.47 -2.90 3.26
N PHE A 55 6.06 -2.50 4.46
CA PHE A 55 6.94 -2.38 5.61
C PHE A 55 7.58 -3.73 6.00
N LEU A 56 6.80 -4.82 6.06
CA LEU A 56 7.30 -6.17 6.28
C LEU A 56 8.29 -6.60 5.20
N SER A 57 7.99 -6.32 3.92
CA SER A 57 8.89 -6.66 2.82
C SER A 57 10.21 -5.89 2.86
N MET A 58 10.20 -4.63 3.32
CA MET A 58 11.41 -3.86 3.58
C MET A 58 12.21 -4.41 4.77
N GLY A 59 11.53 -4.81 5.85
CA GLY A 59 12.15 -5.46 7.02
C GLY A 59 12.81 -6.79 6.68
N TYR A 60 12.11 -7.65 5.93
CA TYR A 60 12.63 -8.93 5.44
C TYR A 60 13.88 -8.73 4.58
N LYS A 61 13.85 -7.78 3.65
CA LYS A 61 14.98 -7.47 2.76
C LYS A 61 16.22 -6.97 3.50
N ASN A 62 16.05 -6.35 4.66
CA ASN A 62 17.18 -5.98 5.52
C ASN A 62 17.71 -7.18 6.33
N PHE A 63 16.85 -8.10 6.74
CA PHE A 63 17.25 -9.34 7.42
C PHE A 63 18.08 -10.25 6.51
N THR A 64 17.61 -10.55 5.29
CA THR A 64 18.34 -11.41 4.34
C THR A 64 19.67 -10.84 3.87
N LYS A 65 19.82 -9.51 3.95
CA LYS A 65 21.06 -8.81 3.60
C LYS A 65 22.07 -8.76 4.76
N SER A 66 21.62 -9.00 5.99
CA SER A 66 22.47 -9.07 7.18
C SER A 66 23.16 -10.42 7.35
N ASP A 67 22.53 -11.51 6.87
CA ASP A 67 23.11 -12.87 6.93
C ASP A 67 24.15 -13.15 5.82
N ASN A 68 24.30 -12.25 4.84
CA ASN A 68 25.27 -12.35 3.75
C ASN A 68 26.50 -11.45 3.95
N LYS A 69 26.90 -11.18 5.20
CA LYS A 69 28.08 -10.36 5.53
C LYS A 69 29.04 -11.10 6.44
#